data_AF-A0A1X7U3D8-F1
#
_entry.id   AF-A0A1X7U3D8-F1
#
_cell.length_a   1.000
_cell.length_b   1.000
_cell.length_c   1.000
_cell.angle_alpha   90.00
_cell.angle_beta   90.00
_cell.angle_gamma   90.00
#
_symmetry.space_group_name_H-M   'P 1'
#
loop_
_entity.id
_entity.type
_entity.pdbx_description
1 polymer ?
#
loop_
_entity_poly.entity_id
_entity_poly.type
_entity_poly.pdbx_seq_one_letter_code
_entity_poly.pdbx_strand_id
1 'polypeptide(L)'
;MLEYPHECFKVYSISLFCDACREPLSLKKSDIESHIKSKKHRNGKERLASKEKRENAIDDMLQGYNGNVHPVGESFPSTVRIF
;
A
#
# COMPACT_ATOMS: atom_id res chain seq x y z
N MET A 1 -6.40 -23.13 4.36
CA MET A 1 -5.22 -22.24 4.35
C MET A 1 -5.35 -21.33 5.57
N LEU A 2 -4.31 -21.16 6.39
CA LEU A 2 -4.34 -20.19 7.49
C LEU A 2 -4.17 -18.80 6.87
N GLU A 3 -5.28 -18.11 6.70
CA GLU A 3 -5.27 -16.74 6.21
C GLU A 3 -5.11 -15.82 7.42
N TYR A 4 -4.14 -14.91 7.36
CA TYR A 4 -3.91 -13.88 8.38
C TYR A 4 -4.40 -12.54 7.80
N PRO A 5 -5.73 -12.31 7.71
CA PRO A 5 -6.30 -11.18 6.96
C PRO A 5 -5.96 -9.81 7.57
N HIS A 6 -5.63 -9.78 8.86
CA HIS A 6 -5.21 -8.56 9.55
C HIS A 6 -3.71 -8.29 9.46
N GLU A 7 -2.94 -9.16 8.81
CA GLU A 7 -1.49 -9.05 8.75
C GLU A 7 -1.01 -8.61 7.37
N CYS A 8 0.05 -7.81 7.35
CA CYS A 8 0.63 -7.23 6.13
C CYS A 8 1.56 -8.23 5.41
N PHE A 9 1.09 -9.47 5.24
CA PHE A 9 1.84 -10.53 4.57
C PHE A 9 1.47 -10.62 3.09
N LYS A 10 2.47 -10.72 2.24
CA LYS A 10 2.34 -11.05 0.82
C LYS A 10 2.87 -12.46 0.60
N VAL A 11 2.10 -13.28 -0.10
CA VAL A 11 2.52 -14.64 -0.45
C VAL A 11 3.40 -14.55 -1.69
N TYR A 12 4.62 -15.03 -1.57
CA TYR A 12 5.49 -15.37 -2.68
C TYR A 12 5.56 -16.89 -2.79
N SER A 13 5.78 -17.44 -3.99
CA SER A 13 5.58 -18.87 -4.29
C SER A 13 6.18 -19.86 -3.28
N ILE A 14 7.27 -19.49 -2.59
CA ILE A 14 7.99 -20.32 -1.61
C ILE A 14 8.15 -19.66 -0.23
N SER A 15 7.66 -18.43 -0.03
CA SER A 15 7.88 -17.67 1.20
C SER A 15 6.78 -16.64 1.45
N LEU A 16 6.62 -16.21 2.70
CA LEU A 16 5.82 -15.04 3.03
C LEU A 16 6.74 -13.83 3.06
N PHE A 17 6.26 -12.66 2.67
CA PHE A 17 6.99 -11.41 2.85
C PHE A 17 6.16 -10.48 3.73
N CYS A 18 6.76 -9.97 4.80
CA CYS A 18 6.11 -8.99 5.66
C CYS A 18 6.44 -7.59 5.16
N ASP A 19 5.43 -6.85 4.69
CA ASP A 19 5.62 -5.47 4.20
C ASP A 19 5.99 -4.52 5.35
N ALA A 20 5.41 -4.74 6.54
CA ALA A 20 5.68 -3.98 7.76
C ALA A 20 7.15 -4.10 8.23
N CYS A 21 7.71 -5.32 8.18
CA CYS A 21 9.09 -5.61 8.58
C CYS A 21 10.10 -5.54 7.42
N ARG A 22 9.63 -5.56 6.17
CA ARG A 22 10.42 -5.68 4.93
C ARG A 22 11.34 -6.90 4.89
N GLU A 23 10.84 -8.03 5.39
CA GLU A 23 11.61 -9.26 5.52
C GLU A 23 10.84 -10.46 4.99
N PRO A 24 11.53 -11.43 4.35
CA PRO A 24 10.95 -12.72 4.05
C PRO A 24 10.79 -13.55 5.34
N LEU A 25 9.74 -14.36 5.36
CA LEU A 25 9.29 -15.23 6.43
C LEU A 25 9.06 -16.63 5.88
N SER A 26 9.41 -17.60 6.69
CA SER A 26 9.07 -19.00 6.44
C SER A 26 7.55 -19.19 6.51
N LEU A 27 7.02 -20.11 5.69
CA LEU A 27 5.61 -20.55 5.71
C LEU A 27 5.25 -21.39 6.95
N LYS A 28 6.21 -21.64 7.84
CA LYS A 28 5.99 -22.40 9.07
C LYS A 28 5.14 -21.58 10.04
N LYS A 29 4.04 -22.18 10.51
CA LYS A 29 3.09 -21.53 11.42
C LYS A 29 3.76 -20.92 12.67
N SER A 30 4.66 -21.66 13.31
CA SER A 30 5.34 -21.20 14.53
C SER A 30 6.21 -19.96 14.30
N ASP A 31 6.88 -19.88 13.14
CA ASP A 31 7.69 -18.71 12.77
C ASP A 31 6.80 -17.49 12.55
N ILE A 32 5.65 -17.67 11.90
CA ILE A 32 4.66 -16.61 11.67
C ILE A 32 4.07 -16.12 13.00
N GLU A 33 3.67 -17.01 13.89
CA GLU A 33 3.10 -16.64 15.19
C GLU A 33 4.11 -15.91 16.08
N SER A 34 5.37 -16.35 16.06
CA SER A 34 6.47 -15.65 16.74
C SER A 34 6.72 -14.27 16.15
N HIS A 35 6.71 -14.16 14.82
CA HIS A 35 6.87 -12.89 14.11
C HIS A 35 5.77 -11.89 14.46
N ILE A 36 4.51 -12.31 14.44
CA ILE A 36 3.35 -11.44 14.73
C ILE A 36 3.45 -10.86 16.16
N LYS A 37 3.95 -11.64 17.11
CA LYS A 37 4.14 -11.21 18.51
C LYS A 37 5.35 -10.29 18.71
N SER A 38 6.22 -10.15 17.71
CA SER A 38 7.42 -9.33 17.80
C SER A 38 7.08 -7.85 17.87
N LYS A 39 7.78 -7.11 18.75
CA LYS A 39 7.67 -5.64 18.85
C LYS A 39 7.99 -4.95 17.52
N LYS A 40 8.93 -5.52 16.75
CA LYS A 40 9.32 -4.99 15.42
C LYS A 40 8.11 -4.96 14.48
N HIS A 41 7.35 -6.04 14.44
CA HIS A 41 6.18 -6.17 13.60
C HIS A 41 5.08 -5.19 13.98
N ARG A 42 4.79 -5.08 15.29
CA ARG A 42 3.81 -4.12 15.79
C ARG A 42 4.14 -2.68 15.41
N ASN A 43 5.40 -2.26 15.60
CA ASN A 43 5.85 -0.92 15.22
C ASN A 43 5.83 -0.73 13.68
N GLY A 44 6.18 -1.78 12.94
CA GLY A 44 6.10 -1.79 11.47
C GLY A 44 4.68 -1.55 10.98
N LYS A 45 3.68 -2.23 11.58
CA LYS A 45 2.26 -2.04 11.24
C LYS A 45 1.78 -0.62 11.54
N GLU A 46 2.11 -0.07 12.70
CA GLU A 46 1.70 1.29 13.07
C GLU A 46 2.28 2.33 12.10
N ARG A 47 3.56 2.16 11.72
CA ARG A 47 4.21 3.02 10.73
C ARG A 47 3.57 2.88 9.35
N LEU A 48 3.23 1.66 8.94
CA LEU A 48 2.60 1.41 7.64
C LEU A 48 1.22 2.04 7.57
N ALA A 49 0.39 1.87 8.61
CA ALA A 49 -0.93 2.50 8.70
C ALA A 49 -0.83 4.05 8.70
N SER A 50 0.16 4.61 9.39
CA SER A 50 0.39 6.06 9.39
C SER A 50 0.82 6.57 8.01
N LYS A 51 1.65 5.78 7.30
CA LYS A 51 2.04 6.09 5.93
C LYS A 51 0.83 6.05 5.00
N GLU A 52 0.04 4.99 5.03
CA GLU A 52 -1.14 4.83 4.18
C GLU A 52 -2.13 5.99 4.34
N LYS A 53 -2.40 6.43 5.58
CA LYS A 53 -3.22 7.61 5.84
C LYS A 53 -2.66 8.87 5.19
N ARG A 54 -1.34 9.06 5.23
CA ARG A 54 -0.67 10.21 4.63
C ARG A 54 -0.75 10.18 3.11
N GLU A 55 -0.49 9.02 2.50
CA GLU A 55 -0.57 8.85 1.05
C GLU A 55 -2.00 9.08 0.55
N ASN A 56 -3.01 8.55 1.25
CA ASN A 56 -4.42 8.77 0.91
C ASN A 56 -4.81 10.25 1.01
N ALA A 57 -4.30 10.98 2.01
CA ALA A 57 -4.55 12.42 2.13
C ALA A 57 -3.90 13.21 0.98
N ILE A 58 -2.73 12.79 0.50
CA ILE A 58 -2.08 13.40 -0.65
C ILE A 58 -2.88 13.12 -1.93
N ASP A 59 -3.35 11.89 -2.12
CA ASP A 59 -4.19 11.52 -3.27
C ASP A 59 -5.49 12.34 -3.31
N ASP A 60 -6.18 12.46 -2.17
CA ASP A 60 -7.38 13.29 -2.03
C ASP A 60 -7.11 14.77 -2.41
N MET A 61 -6.01 15.34 -1.91
CA MET A 61 -5.60 16.70 -2.27
C MET A 61 -5.29 16.86 -3.76
N LEU A 62 -4.63 15.86 -4.37
CA LEU A 62 -4.33 15.86 -5.80
C LEU A 62 -5.61 15.75 -6.65
N GLN A 63 -6.55 14.90 -6.26
CA GLN A 63 -7.85 14.78 -6.91
C GLN A 63 -8.65 16.09 -6.81
N GLY A 64 -8.66 16.71 -5.62
CA GLY A 64 -9.29 18.01 -5.41
C GLY A 64 -8.65 19.11 -6.26
N TYR A 65 -7.33 19.18 -6.35
CA TYR A 65 -6.63 20.13 -7.21
C TYR A 65 -6.94 19.91 -8.68
N ASN A 66 -6.91 18.66 -9.15
CA ASN A 66 -7.22 18.31 -10.53
C ASN A 66 -8.64 18.75 -10.92
N GLY A 67 -9.63 18.54 -10.04
CA GLY A 67 -11.00 19.00 -10.25
C GLY A 67 -11.17 20.53 -10.32
N ASN A 68 -10.27 21.31 -9.70
CA ASN A 68 -10.33 22.77 -9.69
C ASN A 68 -9.48 23.43 -10.80
N VAL A 69 -8.36 22.83 -11.20
CA VAL A 69 -7.39 23.43 -12.15
C VAL A 69 -7.48 22.84 -13.56
N HIS A 70 -7.93 21.59 -13.69
CA HIS A 70 -8.17 20.93 -14.96
C HIS A 70 -9.58 20.32 -14.96
N PRO A 71 -10.65 21.14 -15.00
CA PRO A 71 -12.00 20.61 -15.10
C PRO A 71 -12.06 19.69 -16.32
N VAL A 72 -12.52 18.46 -16.09
CA VAL A 72 -12.66 17.41 -17.12
C VAL A 72 -13.49 17.99 -18.27
N GLY A 73 -12.83 18.37 -19.35
CA GLY A 73 -13.47 19.14 -20.43
C GLY A 73 -12.52 20.06 -21.20
N GLU A 74 -11.40 20.50 -20.61
CA GLU A 74 -10.34 21.21 -21.37
C GLU A 74 -9.43 20.23 -22.11
N SER A 75 -10.03 19.24 -22.78
CA SER A 75 -9.36 18.56 -23.88
C SER A 75 -9.23 19.58 -24.99
N PHE A 76 -7.98 19.89 -25.37
CA PHE A 76 -7.66 20.74 -26.52
C PHE A 76 -8.67 20.55 -27.66
N PRO A 77 -9.20 21.63 -28.26
CA PRO A 77 -10.09 21.49 -29.40
C PRO A 77 -9.37 20.66 -30.47
N SER A 78 -10.11 19.70 -31.04
CA SER A 78 -9.64 18.69 -32.00
C SER A 78 -8.95 19.27 -33.26
N THR A 79 -8.92 20.59 -33.40
CA THR A 79 -8.24 21.40 -34.42
C THR A 79 -6.72 21.54 -34.24
N VAL A 80 -6.12 21.07 -33.14
CA VAL A 80 -4.66 21.14 -32.92
C VAL A 80 -4.01 19.74 -32.85
N ARG A 81 -4.45 18.80 -33.68
CA ARG A 81 -3.60 17.65 -34.04
C ARG A 81 -2.76 18.05 -35.24
N ILE A 82 -1.53 18.48 -34.97
CA ILE A 82 -0.51 18.66 -36.00
C ILE A 82 -0.13 17.25 -36.49
N PHE A 83 -0.27 17.03 -37.81
CA PHE A 83 0.12 15.78 -38.50
C PHE A 83 1.64 15.67 -38.63
#